data_AF-A0A5J5SJN7-F1
#
_entry.id   AF-A0A5J5SJN7-F1
#
_cell.length_a   1.000
_cell.length_b   1.000
_cell.length_c   1.000
_cell.angle_alpha   90.00
_cell.angle_beta   90.00
_cell.angle_gamma   90.00
#
_symmetry.space_group_name_H-M   'P 1'
#
loop_
_entity.id
_entity.type
_entity.pdbx_description
1 polymer ?
#
loop_
_entity_poly.entity_id
_entity_poly.type
_entity_poly.pdbx_seq_one_letter_code
_entity_poly.pdbx_strand_id
1 'polypeptide(L)'
;MFDHLSRLQVLYLGKNNPSGKIPLGLFKCKELEDISLADNRLEGILPKEIGNLTILRSLYLDNNLFEGKRKAARCYFNLLSFSDCNICFVW
;
A
#
# COMPACT_ATOMS: atom_id res chain seq x y z
N MET A 1 11.04 -10.58 7.45
CA MET A 1 11.59 -9.27 7.92
C MET A 1 10.53 -8.45 8.67
N PHE A 2 9.30 -8.30 8.16
CA PHE A 2 8.20 -7.66 8.90
C PHE A 2 7.40 -8.64 9.77
N ASP A 3 7.64 -9.94 9.63
CA ASP A 3 6.87 -11.02 10.28
C ASP A 3 6.92 -11.01 11.82
N HIS A 4 7.84 -10.25 12.42
CA HIS A 4 7.98 -10.09 13.87
C HIS A 4 7.39 -8.77 14.40
N LEU A 5 6.88 -7.91 13.52
CA LEU A 5 6.32 -6.59 13.85
C LEU A 5 4.79 -6.66 13.96
N SER A 6 4.27 -7.62 14.73
CA SER A 6 2.83 -7.89 14.82
C SER A 6 2.00 -6.72 15.37
N ARG A 7 2.63 -5.86 16.18
CA ARG A 7 2.02 -4.68 16.83
C ARG A 7 2.30 -3.36 16.10
N LEU A 8 2.82 -3.43 14.88
CA LEU A 8 3.10 -2.23 14.10
C LEU A 8 1.77 -1.61 13.66
N GLN A 9 1.53 -0.37 14.09
CA GLN A 9 0.31 0.38 13.77
C GLN A 9 0.53 1.42 12.67
N VAL A 10 1.70 2.04 12.65
CA VAL A 10 2.00 3.12 11.71
C VAL A 10 3.34 2.85 11.04
N LEU A 11 3.38 2.96 9.71
CA LEU A 11 4.60 2.84 8.91
C LEU A 11 4.73 4.00 7.94
N TYR A 12 5.64 4.94 8.23
CA TYR A 12 5.95 6.05 7.34
C TYR A 12 7.38 5.94 6.82
N LEU A 13 7.49 5.61 5.54
CA LEU A 13 8.76 5.48 4.82
C LEU A 13 8.78 6.34 3.54
N GLY A 14 7.93 7.36 3.44
CA GLY A 14 7.92 8.22 2.27
C GLY A 14 9.21 9.05 2.11
N LYS A 15 9.57 9.38 0.87
CA LYS A 15 10.76 10.19 0.52
C LYS A 15 12.11 9.58 0.95
N ASN A 16 12.23 8.25 0.93
CA ASN A 16 13.46 7.56 1.37
C ASN A 16 14.21 6.82 0.25
N ASN A 17 13.80 7.01 -1.01
CA ASN A 17 14.35 6.29 -2.17
C ASN A 17 14.35 4.73 -2.14
N PRO A 18 13.53 4.00 -1.33
CA PRO A 18 13.44 2.55 -1.45
C PRO A 18 12.94 2.17 -2.84
N SER A 19 13.53 1.10 -3.37
CA SER A 19 13.24 0.53 -4.69
C SER A 19 12.86 -0.95 -4.58
N GLY A 20 12.27 -1.50 -5.64
CA GLY A 20 11.83 -2.88 -5.67
C GLY A 20 10.40 -3.06 -5.15
N LYS A 21 10.03 -4.31 -4.83
CA LYS A 21 8.65 -4.67 -4.46
C LYS A 21 8.38 -4.48 -2.98
N ILE A 22 7.12 -4.21 -2.61
CA ILE A 22 6.69 -4.24 -1.21
C ILE A 22 6.78 -5.71 -0.71
N PRO A 23 7.49 -5.98 0.40
CA PRO A 23 7.61 -7.33 0.92
C PRO A 23 6.28 -7.82 1.49
N LEU A 24 5.88 -9.05 1.12
CA LEU A 24 4.60 -9.64 1.54
C LEU A 24 4.41 -9.74 3.06
N GLY A 25 5.53 -9.82 3.80
CA GLY A 25 5.50 -9.83 5.27
C GLY A 25 4.84 -8.58 5.88
N LEU A 26 4.84 -7.43 5.18
CA LEU A 26 4.18 -6.22 5.66
C LEU A 26 2.67 -6.43 5.84
N PHE A 27 2.05 -7.22 4.95
CA PHE A 27 0.62 -7.52 4.99
C PHE A 27 0.23 -8.55 6.06
N LYS A 28 1.19 -9.01 6.88
CA LYS A 28 0.92 -9.84 8.07
C LYS A 28 0.75 -9.00 9.34
N CYS A 29 1.14 -7.73 9.32
CA CYS A 29 0.98 -6.81 10.44
C CYS A 29 -0.48 -6.35 10.53
N LYS A 30 -1.34 -7.18 11.12
CA LYS A 30 -2.80 -6.95 11.18
C LYS A 30 -3.21 -5.72 11.99
N GLU A 31 -2.31 -5.18 12.81
CA GLU A 31 -2.54 -3.97 13.59
C GLU A 31 -2.20 -2.67 12.82
N LEU A 32 -1.78 -2.75 11.54
CA LEU A 32 -1.48 -1.55 10.74
C LEU A 32 -2.74 -0.73 10.46
N GLU A 33 -2.71 0.52 10.93
CA GLU A 33 -3.73 1.54 10.70
C GLU A 33 -3.30 2.52 9.61
N ASP A 34 -2.03 2.91 9.58
CA ASP A 34 -1.54 3.91 8.62
C ASP A 34 -0.24 3.48 7.93
N ILE A 35 -0.24 3.52 6.59
CA ILE A 35 0.93 3.23 5.77
C ILE A 35 1.17 4.39 4.80
N SER A 36 2.37 4.96 4.85
CA SER A 36 2.86 5.90 3.83
C SER A 36 4.16 5.42 3.25
N LEU A 37 4.12 5.05 1.97
CA LEU A 37 5.29 4.71 1.15
C LEU A 37 5.42 5.66 -0.04
N ALA A 38 4.78 6.83 0.03
CA ALA A 38 4.76 7.80 -1.05
C ALA A 38 6.14 8.36 -1.39
N ASP A 39 6.33 8.89 -2.60
CA ASP A 39 7.56 9.55 -3.04
C ASP A 39 8.79 8.62 -2.98
N ASN A 40 8.65 7.41 -3.49
CA ASN A 40 9.69 6.39 -3.47
C ASN A 40 9.88 5.77 -4.87
N ARG A 41 10.70 4.74 -5.01
CA ARG A 41 10.96 4.03 -6.28
C ARG A 41 10.43 2.60 -6.26
N LEU A 42 9.38 2.34 -5.47
CA LEU A 42 8.78 1.02 -5.34
C LEU A 42 8.06 0.64 -6.64
N GLU A 43 8.17 -0.62 -7.02
CA GLU A 43 7.71 -1.13 -8.32
C GLU A 43 7.00 -2.48 -8.20
N GLY A 44 6.43 -2.95 -9.32
CA GLY A 44 5.69 -4.20 -9.40
C GLY A 44 4.19 -4.03 -9.19
N ILE A 45 3.52 -5.14 -8.87
CA ILE A 45 2.07 -5.22 -8.67
C ILE A 45 1.77 -5.17 -7.18
N LEU A 46 0.72 -4.44 -6.80
CA LEU A 46 0.24 -4.43 -5.43
C LEU A 46 -0.43 -5.80 -5.14
N PRO A 47 0.07 -6.56 -4.16
CA PRO A 47 -0.44 -7.90 -3.89
C PRO A 47 -1.84 -7.84 -3.25
N LYS A 48 -2.69 -8.83 -3.58
CA LYS A 48 -4.05 -8.97 -3.03
C LYS A 48 -4.07 -9.11 -1.51
N GLU A 49 -2.96 -9.56 -0.94
CA GLU A 49 -2.70 -9.69 0.49
C GLU A 49 -2.86 -8.38 1.24
N ILE A 50 -2.86 -7.21 0.57
CA ILE A 50 -3.24 -5.95 1.20
C ILE A 50 -4.64 -5.98 1.84
N GLY A 51 -5.55 -6.80 1.31
CA GLY A 51 -6.86 -7.05 1.91
C GLY A 51 -6.82 -7.72 3.29
N ASN A 52 -5.66 -8.24 3.72
CA ASN A 52 -5.48 -8.77 5.08
C ASN A 52 -5.38 -7.67 6.15
N LEU A 53 -5.09 -6.43 5.75
CA LEU A 53 -4.97 -5.28 6.64
C LEU A 53 -6.36 -4.69 6.90
N THR A 54 -7.21 -5.45 7.59
CA THR A 54 -8.64 -5.16 7.75
C THR A 54 -8.95 -3.89 8.55
N ILE A 55 -7.98 -3.36 9.29
CA ILE A 55 -8.15 -2.13 10.10
C ILE A 55 -7.43 -0.92 9.49
N LEU A 56 -6.80 -1.08 8.32
CA LEU A 56 -6.05 -0.02 7.66
C LEU A 56 -6.97 1.15 7.32
N ARG A 57 -6.58 2.35 7.75
CA ARG A 57 -7.32 3.61 7.61
C ARG A 57 -6.71 4.55 6.58
N SER A 58 -5.40 4.46 6.38
CA SER A 58 -4.70 5.30 5.39
C SER A 58 -3.63 4.51 4.64
N LEU A 59 -3.62 4.63 3.31
CA LEU A 59 -2.60 4.04 2.45
C LEU A 59 -2.13 5.04 1.38
N TYR A 60 -0.91 5.53 1.53
CA TYR A 60 -0.29 6.46 0.59
C TYR A 60 0.79 5.75 -0.24
N LEU A 61 0.54 5.62 -1.54
CA LEU A 61 1.43 5.00 -2.54
C LEU A 61 1.72 5.95 -3.72
N ASP A 62 1.58 7.25 -3.52
CA ASP A 62 1.81 8.25 -4.56
C ASP A 62 3.28 8.31 -4.96
N ASN A 63 3.53 8.75 -6.20
CA ASN A 63 4.88 8.95 -6.72
C ASN A 63 5.79 7.72 -6.53
N ASN A 64 5.33 6.58 -7.04
CA ASN A 64 6.05 5.30 -7.13
C ASN A 64 5.87 4.70 -8.55
N LEU A 65 6.46 3.54 -8.81
CA LEU A 65 6.52 2.86 -10.12
C LEU A 65 5.59 1.63 -10.24
N PHE A 66 4.51 1.56 -9.45
CA PHE A 66 3.58 0.41 -9.47
C PHE A 66 2.84 0.26 -10.81
N GLU A 67 2.78 -0.98 -11.32
CA GLU A 67 2.31 -1.30 -12.67
C GLU A 67 0.80 -1.02 -12.87
N GLY A 68 -0.02 -1.14 -11.83
CA GLY A 68 -1.45 -0.79 -11.88
C GLY A 68 -1.73 0.72 -11.91
N LYS A 69 -0.84 1.53 -11.29
CA LYS A 69 -1.00 2.99 -11.21
C LYS A 69 -0.56 3.70 -12.49
N ARG A 70 0.32 3.07 -13.30
CA ARG A 70 0.68 3.54 -14.64
C ARG A 70 -0.50 3.49 -15.63
N LYS A 71 -1.52 2.68 -15.36
CA LYS A 71 -2.73 2.58 -16.19
C LYS A 71 -3.97 3.23 -15.55
N ALA A 72 -3.98 3.41 -14.23
CA ALA A 72 -5.08 4.04 -13.52
C ALA A 72 -4.87 5.56 -13.44
N ALA A 73 -5.76 6.33 -14.07
CA ALA A 73 -5.87 7.76 -13.83
C ALA A 73 -6.02 8.03 -12.32
N ARG A 74 -5.30 9.04 -11.82
CA ARG A 74 -5.19 9.51 -10.43
C ARG A 74 -6.42 9.20 -9.56
N CYS A 75 -6.36 8.11 -8.80
CA CYS A 75 -7.34 7.76 -7.76
C CYS A 75 -6.91 8.39 -6.43
N TYR A 76 -7.73 9.27 -5.86
CA TYR A 76 -7.60 9.68 -4.46
C TYR A 76 -8.20 8.58 -3.59
N PHE A 77 -7.36 7.87 -2.84
CA PHE A 77 -7.82 6.84 -1.89
C PHE A 77 -8.39 7.52 -0.65
N ASN A 78 -9.70 7.42 -0.44
CA ASN A 78 -10.35 7.67 0.85
C ASN A 78 -11.01 6.36 1.30
N LEU A 79 -10.54 5.81 2.44
CA LEU A 79 -10.95 4.49 2.97
C LEU A 79 -12.38 4.44 3.54
N LEU A 80 -13.17 5.51 3.42
CA LEU A 80 -14.59 5.56 3.80
C LEU A 80 -15.54 5.09 2.68
N SER A 81 -15.01 4.88 1.47
CA SER A 81 -15.80 4.48 0.31
C SER A 81 -14.97 3.48 -0.50
N PHE A 82 -15.21 2.19 -0.28
CA PHE A 82 -14.78 1.14 -1.21
C PHE A 82 -15.44 1.28 -2.60
N SER A 83 -16.27 2.31 -2.81
CA SER A 83 -17.06 2.56 -4.02
C SER A 83 -16.54 3.66 -4.94
N ASP A 84 -15.56 4.50 -4.55
CA ASP A 84 -15.18 5.69 -5.35
C ASP A 84 -13.86 5.57 -6.14
N CYS A 85 -13.30 4.38 -6.25
CA CYS A 85 -12.52 4.09 -7.45
C CYS A 85 -13.00 2.79 -8.05
N ASN A 86 -13.27 2.84 -9.36
CA ASN A 86 -12.97 1.74 -10.26
C ASN A 86 -11.49 1.38 -10.08
N ILE A 87 -11.18 0.73 -8.96
CA ILE A 87 -10.04 -0.13 -8.87
C ILE A 87 -10.45 -1.21 -9.86
N CYS A 88 -9.93 -1.10 -11.08
CA CYS A 88 -9.64 -2.27 -11.88
C CYS A 88 -8.66 -3.10 -11.05
N PHE A 89 -9.20 -3.78 -10.04
CA PHE A 89 -8.66 -5.02 -9.51
C PHE A 89 -8.85 -6.00 -10.66
N VAL A 90 -8.00 -5.87 -11.68
CA VAL A 90 -7.77 -7.00 -12.56
C VAL A 90 -7.05 -7.97 -11.65
N TRP A 91 -7.75 -9.05 -11.30
CA TRP A 91 -7.12 -10.27 -10.81
C TRP A 91 -5.91 -10.63 -11.68
#